data_AF-A0A087KD55-F1
#
_entry.id   AF-A0A087KD55-F1
#
_cell.length_a   1.000
_cell.length_b   1.000
_cell.length_c   1.000
_cell.angle_alpha   90.00
_cell.angle_beta   90.00
_cell.angle_gamma   90.00
#
_symmetry.space_group_name_H-M   'P 1'
#
loop_
_entity.id
_entity.type
_entity.pdbx_description
1 polymer ?
#
loop_
_entity_poly.entity_id
_entity_poly.type
_entity_poly.pdbx_seq_one_letter_code
_entity_poly.pdbx_strand_id
1 'polypeptide(L)'
;MSTTGTTGHEAACPGGARHARETTDRLLRAATRSGAHLIAEAALLVQGWAVLADPIAGAVYSTPAAAAADGVHAAADPYEHPHCLQRPAAGAVLVLAPGPTVPPEQAARVATTTAALLEVRGQRAAELRGEQMRLHTTLVGLLLAGHTTAVADTLGGNRLTHVTVYRLTGADVPTAHQVLWRAVRPSLAPHADACTLLGRLDGELVVAELHRGGDDGRVLRLVSRVSERHHLLAGMAGPLPLAEMPTAHSDAAAARHSATADRRIVPADAVGTSRLTPLLPTAPYARWAGSVLRPLTAAHQHLLLVWLRTGSKPRAATALGLSAGTVRARIRELSRLLRADLEDATVQAHLLLALRAPAPADDSGSEDGNGPARLETLPAGLLDTEAARSWARGLVGGLEPHLRIALTCWLGHHARTAPAAAELHVHRTTLANWLTQCAEHLAQNLGDATVRAEIHLALRATRTGPDDPAALPRRGGRTYRRL
;
A
#
# COMPACT_ATOMS: atom_id res chain seq x y z
N MET A 1 -29.29 -28.76 -75.55
CA MET A 1 -30.66 -28.23 -75.55
C MET A 1 -31.57 -29.32 -74.99
N SER A 2 -32.49 -29.15 -74.04
CA SER A 2 -32.74 -28.11 -73.03
C SER A 2 -33.74 -28.71 -72.00
N THR A 3 -33.37 -28.62 -70.73
CA THR A 3 -34.18 -28.31 -69.54
C THR A 3 -35.57 -28.90 -69.32
N THR A 4 -35.68 -29.73 -68.28
CA THR A 4 -36.77 -29.78 -67.28
C THR A 4 -36.08 -29.82 -65.91
N GLY A 5 -36.38 -29.04 -64.87
CA GLY A 5 -37.56 -28.27 -64.55
C GLY A 5 -38.16 -28.81 -63.24
N THR A 6 -37.54 -28.57 -62.09
CA THR A 6 -38.23 -28.65 -60.78
C THR A 6 -37.51 -27.79 -59.74
N THR A 7 -37.97 -26.55 -59.59
CA THR A 7 -37.63 -25.68 -58.46
C THR A 7 -38.47 -26.09 -57.25
N GLY A 8 -37.82 -26.69 -56.26
CA GLY A 8 -38.38 -26.91 -54.93
C GLY A 8 -38.55 -25.57 -54.21
N HIS A 9 -39.80 -25.19 -53.96
CA HIS A 9 -40.16 -24.05 -53.13
C HIS A 9 -40.12 -24.52 -51.67
N GLU A 10 -39.02 -24.22 -50.97
CA GLU A 10 -38.89 -24.44 -49.53
C GLU A 10 -39.80 -23.45 -48.79
N ALA A 11 -40.98 -23.94 -48.41
CA ALA A 11 -41.92 -23.20 -47.58
C ALA A 11 -41.34 -23.05 -46.17
N ALA A 12 -40.83 -21.85 -45.86
CA ALA A 12 -40.47 -21.46 -44.50
C ALA A 12 -41.72 -21.53 -43.60
N CYS A 13 -41.77 -22.51 -42.69
CA CYS A 13 -42.89 -22.68 -41.76
C CYS A 13 -43.02 -21.45 -40.82
N PRO A 14 -44.17 -20.73 -40.82
CA PRO A 14 -44.37 -19.53 -40.01
C PRO A 14 -44.38 -19.76 -38.49
N GLY A 15 -44.46 -21.01 -38.03
CA GLY A 15 -44.41 -21.38 -36.61
C GLY A 15 -43.04 -21.22 -35.94
N GLY A 16 -41.95 -21.47 -36.67
CA GLY A 16 -40.59 -21.43 -36.12
C GLY A 16 -40.12 -20.01 -35.77
N ALA A 17 -40.48 -19.02 -36.58
CA ALA A 17 -40.15 -17.62 -36.34
C ALA A 17 -40.87 -17.06 -35.09
N ARG A 18 -42.10 -17.52 -34.82
CA ARG A 18 -42.88 -17.09 -33.65
C ARG A 18 -42.32 -17.67 -32.35
N HIS A 19 -42.00 -18.96 -32.33
CA HIS A 19 -41.36 -19.61 -31.17
C HIS A 19 -39.96 -19.04 -30.85
N ALA A 20 -39.19 -18.71 -31.90
CA ALA A 20 -37.89 -18.06 -31.73
C ALA A 20 -37.99 -16.70 -31.02
N ARG A 21 -38.99 -15.90 -31.40
CA ARG A 21 -39.23 -14.58 -30.82
C ARG A 21 -39.64 -14.68 -29.35
N GLU A 22 -40.55 -15.60 -29.06
CA GLU A 22 -41.02 -15.86 -27.68
C GLU A 22 -39.89 -16.35 -26.76
N THR A 23 -39.01 -17.22 -27.26
CA THR A 23 -37.82 -17.69 -26.53
C THR A 23 -36.89 -16.52 -26.17
N THR A 24 -36.67 -15.62 -27.13
CA THR A 24 -35.81 -14.44 -26.94
C THR A 24 -36.42 -13.48 -25.94
N ASP A 25 -37.73 -13.23 -26.02
CA ASP A 25 -38.46 -12.32 -25.11
C ASP A 25 -38.49 -12.85 -23.67
N ARG A 26 -38.55 -14.17 -23.48
CA ARG A 26 -38.44 -14.80 -22.15
C ARG A 26 -37.05 -14.61 -21.55
N LEU A 27 -35.99 -14.90 -22.31
CA LEU A 27 -34.61 -14.68 -21.87
C LEU A 27 -34.33 -13.21 -21.59
N LEU A 28 -34.83 -12.28 -22.40
CA LEU A 28 -34.68 -10.84 -22.18
C LEU A 28 -35.36 -10.41 -20.86
N ARG A 29 -36.59 -10.86 -20.61
CA ARG A 29 -37.31 -10.59 -19.34
C ARG A 29 -36.63 -11.21 -18.13
N ALA A 30 -36.02 -12.39 -18.26
CA ALA A 30 -35.25 -12.99 -17.18
C ALA A 30 -33.95 -12.22 -16.92
N ALA A 31 -33.27 -11.78 -17.99
CA ALA A 31 -32.05 -11.00 -17.93
C ALA A 31 -32.24 -9.63 -17.28
N THR A 32 -33.43 -8.99 -17.37
CA THR A 32 -33.69 -7.73 -16.66
C THR A 32 -33.83 -7.92 -15.15
N ARG A 33 -34.21 -9.12 -14.67
CA ARG A 33 -34.33 -9.42 -13.24
C ARG A 33 -32.99 -9.71 -12.58
N SER A 34 -32.29 -10.77 -13.01
CA SER A 34 -30.98 -11.14 -12.45
C SER A 34 -30.24 -12.17 -13.31
N GLY A 35 -28.94 -12.34 -13.08
CA GLY A 35 -28.16 -13.43 -13.72
C GLY A 35 -28.66 -14.81 -13.32
N ALA A 36 -29.03 -15.01 -12.05
CA ALA A 36 -29.61 -16.27 -11.57
C ALA A 36 -30.94 -16.61 -12.27
N HIS A 37 -31.84 -15.62 -12.44
CA HIS A 37 -33.09 -15.81 -13.17
C HIS A 37 -32.85 -16.11 -14.66
N LEU A 38 -31.86 -15.48 -15.28
CA LEU A 38 -31.49 -15.76 -16.66
C LEU A 38 -31.01 -17.22 -16.84
N ILE A 39 -30.17 -17.70 -15.92
CA ILE A 39 -29.70 -19.10 -15.93
C ILE A 39 -30.85 -20.08 -15.68
N ALA A 40 -31.75 -19.76 -14.74
CA ALA A 40 -32.93 -20.58 -14.50
C ALA A 40 -33.87 -20.65 -15.72
N GLU A 41 -34.11 -19.52 -16.38
CA GLU A 41 -34.94 -19.47 -17.59
C GLU A 41 -34.29 -20.23 -18.74
N ALA A 42 -32.96 -20.14 -18.90
CA ALA A 42 -32.23 -20.90 -19.91
C ALA A 42 -32.33 -22.42 -19.67
N ALA A 43 -32.17 -22.88 -18.42
CA ALA A 43 -32.36 -24.27 -18.04
C ALA A 43 -33.77 -24.79 -18.38
N LEU A 44 -34.80 -23.98 -18.10
CA LEU A 44 -36.20 -24.31 -18.45
C LEU A 44 -36.42 -24.41 -19.96
N LEU A 45 -35.86 -23.49 -20.74
CA LEU A 45 -36.02 -23.45 -22.20
C LEU A 45 -35.31 -24.60 -22.91
N VAL A 46 -34.24 -25.14 -22.32
CA VAL A 46 -33.55 -26.35 -22.80
C VAL A 46 -34.03 -27.64 -22.12
N GLN A 47 -35.05 -27.58 -21.26
CA GLN A 47 -35.60 -28.73 -20.51
C GLN A 47 -34.51 -29.59 -19.86
N GLY A 48 -33.50 -28.94 -19.31
CA GLY A 48 -32.30 -29.59 -18.78
C GLY A 48 -31.67 -28.74 -17.69
N TRP A 49 -30.36 -28.51 -17.78
CA TRP A 49 -29.66 -27.69 -16.81
C TRP A 49 -28.74 -26.64 -17.46
N ALA A 50 -28.49 -25.56 -16.72
CA ALA A 50 -27.63 -24.48 -17.13
C ALA A 50 -26.77 -23.99 -15.95
N VAL A 51 -25.49 -23.75 -16.22
CA VAL A 51 -24.51 -23.30 -15.22
C VAL A 51 -23.65 -22.20 -15.82
N LEU A 52 -23.47 -21.10 -15.10
CA LEU A 52 -22.41 -20.15 -15.36
C LEU A 52 -21.25 -20.47 -14.41
N ALA A 53 -20.15 -20.97 -14.94
CA ALA A 53 -19.00 -21.40 -14.17
C ALA A 53 -17.77 -20.55 -14.51
N ASP A 54 -17.11 -20.05 -13.47
CA ASP A 54 -15.74 -19.54 -13.60
C ASP A 54 -14.80 -20.73 -13.33
N PRO A 55 -13.92 -21.12 -14.28
CA PRO A 55 -13.01 -22.26 -14.10
C PRO A 55 -12.09 -22.11 -12.87
N ILE A 56 -11.88 -20.88 -12.39
CA ILE A 56 -11.04 -20.56 -11.23
C ILE A 56 -11.89 -20.41 -9.95
N ALA A 57 -13.06 -19.78 -10.02
CA ALA A 57 -13.87 -19.45 -8.85
C ALA A 57 -15.05 -20.41 -8.57
N GLY A 58 -15.32 -21.36 -9.47
CA GLY A 58 -16.43 -22.31 -9.36
C GLY A 58 -17.75 -21.80 -9.95
N ALA A 59 -18.86 -22.47 -9.63
CA ALA A 59 -20.18 -22.13 -10.16
C ALA A 59 -20.67 -20.78 -9.62
N VAL A 60 -20.89 -19.81 -10.52
CA VAL A 60 -21.43 -18.48 -10.21
C VAL A 60 -22.96 -18.55 -10.06
N TYR A 61 -23.62 -19.26 -10.98
CA TYR A 61 -25.05 -19.55 -10.95
C TYR A 61 -25.27 -20.95 -11.51
N SER A 62 -26.20 -21.71 -10.92
CA SER A 62 -26.54 -23.06 -11.37
C SER A 62 -28.04 -23.28 -11.28
N THR A 63 -28.63 -23.91 -12.28
CA THR A 63 -30.02 -24.39 -12.21
C THR A 63 -30.14 -25.74 -12.92
N PRO A 64 -30.56 -26.81 -12.20
CA PRO A 64 -30.76 -26.86 -10.75
C PRO A 64 -29.44 -26.70 -9.97
N ALA A 65 -29.51 -26.45 -8.67
CA ALA A 65 -28.30 -26.24 -7.85
C ALA A 65 -27.35 -27.46 -7.86
N ALA A 66 -27.90 -28.68 -8.00
CA ALA A 66 -27.13 -29.92 -8.08
C ALA A 66 -26.21 -30.01 -9.31
N ALA A 67 -26.52 -29.30 -10.39
CA ALA A 67 -25.72 -29.31 -11.62
C ALA A 67 -24.41 -28.49 -11.50
N ALA A 68 -24.18 -27.81 -10.37
CA ALA A 68 -23.05 -26.89 -10.21
C ALA A 68 -21.69 -27.58 -10.40
N ALA A 69 -21.51 -28.77 -9.84
CA ALA A 69 -20.26 -29.52 -9.97
C ALA A 69 -20.01 -29.97 -11.42
N ASP A 70 -21.04 -30.57 -12.04
CA ASP A 70 -20.99 -31.03 -13.44
C ASP A 70 -20.73 -29.88 -14.41
N GLY A 71 -21.36 -28.72 -14.18
CA GLY A 71 -21.15 -27.53 -15.00
C GLY A 71 -19.76 -26.91 -14.85
N VAL A 72 -19.16 -26.95 -13.66
CA VAL A 72 -17.77 -26.52 -13.46
C VAL A 72 -16.80 -27.48 -14.15
N HIS A 73 -17.05 -28.79 -14.06
CA HIS A 73 -16.21 -29.80 -14.70
C HIS A 73 -16.27 -29.66 -16.23
N ALA A 74 -17.47 -29.53 -16.79
CA ALA A 74 -17.66 -29.30 -18.22
C ALA A 74 -17.03 -27.99 -18.72
N ALA A 75 -17.02 -26.93 -17.90
CA ALA A 75 -16.34 -25.68 -18.24
C ALA A 75 -14.81 -25.78 -18.23
N ALA A 76 -14.25 -26.69 -17.42
CA ALA A 76 -12.81 -26.94 -17.33
C ALA A 76 -12.32 -27.90 -18.42
N ASP A 77 -13.09 -28.94 -18.74
CA ASP A 77 -12.79 -29.91 -19.78
C ASP A 77 -13.96 -30.07 -20.79
N PRO A 78 -13.93 -29.32 -21.90
CA PRO A 78 -14.99 -29.37 -22.91
C PRO A 78 -15.09 -30.69 -23.67
N TYR A 79 -14.00 -31.45 -23.73
CA TYR A 79 -13.92 -32.66 -24.56
C TYR A 79 -14.56 -33.86 -23.87
N GLU A 80 -14.58 -33.89 -22.54
CA GLU A 80 -15.22 -34.95 -21.74
C GLU A 80 -16.76 -34.81 -21.67
N HIS A 81 -17.31 -33.68 -22.10
CA HIS A 81 -18.75 -33.38 -22.04
C HIS A 81 -19.35 -32.98 -23.40
N PRO A 82 -19.32 -33.86 -24.43
CA PRO A 82 -19.72 -33.52 -25.80
C PRO A 82 -21.22 -33.21 -25.95
N HIS A 83 -22.05 -33.61 -24.98
CA HIS A 83 -23.48 -33.34 -24.97
C HIS A 83 -23.83 -31.97 -24.40
N CYS A 84 -22.85 -31.24 -23.84
CA CYS A 84 -23.05 -29.90 -23.31
C CYS A 84 -22.68 -28.83 -24.34
N LEU A 85 -23.50 -27.80 -24.43
CA LEU A 85 -23.20 -26.59 -25.19
C LEU A 85 -22.44 -25.61 -24.29
N GLN A 86 -21.31 -25.12 -24.79
CA GLN A 86 -20.44 -24.21 -24.06
C GLN A 86 -20.25 -22.90 -24.81
N ARG A 87 -20.35 -21.79 -24.07
CA ARG A 87 -20.13 -20.44 -24.60
C ARG A 87 -19.36 -19.59 -23.59
N PRO A 88 -18.33 -18.84 -23.99
CA PRO A 88 -17.75 -17.83 -23.11
C PRO A 88 -18.81 -16.77 -22.80
N ALA A 89 -18.84 -16.29 -21.56
CA ALA A 89 -19.78 -15.26 -21.13
C ALA A 89 -19.24 -14.49 -19.91
N ALA A 90 -19.06 -13.18 -20.04
CA ALA A 90 -18.72 -12.27 -18.94
C ALA A 90 -17.48 -12.66 -18.10
N GLY A 91 -16.43 -13.19 -18.75
CA GLY A 91 -15.22 -13.66 -18.08
C GLY A 91 -15.34 -15.05 -17.42
N ALA A 92 -16.46 -15.74 -17.66
CA ALA A 92 -16.75 -17.10 -17.23
C ALA A 92 -17.20 -17.96 -18.45
N VAL A 93 -17.61 -19.20 -18.21
CA VAL A 93 -18.13 -20.12 -19.22
C VAL A 93 -19.58 -20.49 -18.87
N LEU A 94 -20.49 -20.27 -19.82
CA LEU A 94 -21.85 -20.78 -19.78
C LEU A 94 -21.88 -22.21 -20.31
N VAL A 95 -22.37 -23.14 -19.51
CA VAL A 95 -22.57 -24.55 -19.87
C VAL A 95 -24.06 -24.87 -19.81
N LEU A 96 -24.59 -25.45 -20.88
CA LEU A 96 -25.97 -25.96 -20.95
C LEU A 96 -25.98 -27.42 -21.37
N ALA A 97 -26.70 -28.25 -20.63
CA ALA A 97 -27.07 -29.59 -21.09
C ALA A 97 -28.56 -29.60 -21.44
N PRO A 98 -28.92 -29.66 -22.73
CA PRO A 98 -30.30 -29.76 -23.15
C PRO A 98 -30.88 -31.14 -22.83
N GLY A 99 -32.18 -31.18 -22.52
CA GLY A 99 -32.94 -32.42 -22.42
C GLY A 99 -33.03 -33.14 -23.78
N PRO A 100 -33.27 -34.46 -23.78
CA PRO A 100 -33.21 -35.30 -24.99
C PRO A 100 -34.25 -34.95 -26.07
N THR A 101 -35.30 -34.22 -25.68
CA THR A 101 -36.42 -33.81 -26.55
C THR A 101 -36.21 -32.44 -27.21
N VAL A 102 -35.16 -31.71 -26.84
CA VAL A 102 -34.95 -30.33 -27.32
C VAL A 102 -34.15 -30.34 -28.63
N PRO A 103 -34.65 -29.68 -29.69
CA PRO A 103 -33.91 -29.58 -30.95
C PRO A 103 -32.55 -28.89 -30.77
N PRO A 104 -31.48 -29.38 -31.42
CA PRO A 104 -30.13 -28.83 -31.25
C PRO A 104 -30.04 -27.37 -31.66
N GLU A 105 -30.80 -26.94 -32.68
CA GLU A 105 -30.88 -25.55 -33.11
C GLU A 105 -31.49 -24.62 -32.04
N GLN A 106 -32.49 -25.12 -31.30
CA GLN A 106 -33.11 -24.38 -30.21
C GLN A 106 -32.15 -24.26 -29.03
N ALA A 107 -31.48 -25.36 -28.66
CA ALA A 107 -30.48 -25.36 -27.59
C ALA A 107 -29.31 -24.41 -27.91
N ALA A 108 -28.79 -24.45 -29.15
CA ALA A 108 -27.73 -23.55 -29.62
C ALA A 108 -28.16 -22.08 -29.61
N ARG A 109 -29.41 -21.79 -29.97
CA ARG A 109 -29.98 -20.43 -29.91
C ARG A 109 -30.09 -19.94 -28.48
N VAL A 110 -30.66 -20.74 -27.57
CA VAL A 110 -30.74 -20.40 -26.14
C VAL A 110 -29.35 -20.17 -25.56
N ALA A 111 -28.37 -21.02 -25.87
CA ALA A 111 -26.98 -20.85 -25.42
C ALA A 111 -26.37 -19.52 -25.90
N THR A 112 -26.53 -19.21 -27.19
CA THR A 112 -25.96 -18.01 -27.80
C THR A 112 -26.62 -16.73 -27.27
N THR A 113 -27.95 -16.69 -27.19
CA THR A 113 -28.70 -15.55 -26.64
C THR A 113 -28.39 -15.34 -25.16
N THR A 114 -28.31 -16.42 -24.37
CA THR A 114 -27.99 -16.34 -22.93
C THR A 114 -26.57 -15.83 -22.71
N ALA A 115 -25.58 -16.35 -23.46
CA ALA A 115 -24.20 -15.88 -23.39
C ALA A 115 -24.09 -14.39 -23.74
N ALA A 116 -24.72 -13.94 -24.83
CA ALA A 116 -24.72 -12.54 -25.24
C ALA A 116 -25.37 -11.62 -24.18
N LEU A 117 -26.50 -12.03 -23.58
CA LEU A 117 -27.14 -11.27 -22.50
C LEU A 117 -26.27 -11.21 -21.23
N LEU A 118 -25.56 -12.29 -20.91
CA LEU A 118 -24.59 -12.32 -19.81
C LEU A 118 -23.38 -11.42 -20.10
N GLU A 119 -22.86 -11.40 -21.34
CA GLU A 119 -21.79 -10.50 -21.76
C GLU A 119 -22.22 -9.04 -21.65
N VAL A 120 -23.39 -8.66 -22.17
CA VAL A 120 -23.92 -7.29 -22.04
C VAL A 120 -24.06 -6.90 -20.56
N ARG A 121 -24.55 -7.82 -19.71
CA ARG A 121 -24.64 -7.57 -18.26
C ARG A 121 -23.26 -7.48 -17.60
N GLY A 122 -22.32 -8.32 -18.01
CA GLY A 122 -20.95 -8.34 -17.52
C GLY A 122 -20.21 -7.06 -17.89
N GLN A 123 -20.37 -6.61 -19.12
CA GLN A 123 -19.85 -5.35 -19.64
C GLN A 123 -20.45 -4.16 -18.89
N ARG A 124 -21.78 -4.12 -18.73
CA ARG A 124 -22.44 -3.06 -17.95
C ARG A 124 -22.00 -3.06 -16.49
N ALA A 125 -21.81 -4.23 -15.89
CA ALA A 125 -21.28 -4.35 -14.53
C ALA A 125 -19.80 -3.93 -14.45
N ALA A 126 -19.01 -4.16 -15.49
CA ALA A 126 -17.61 -3.71 -15.58
C ALA A 126 -17.52 -2.19 -15.77
N GLU A 127 -18.39 -1.60 -16.59
CA GLU A 127 -18.50 -0.15 -16.78
C GLU A 127 -18.95 0.53 -15.49
N LEU A 128 -20.02 0.05 -14.85
CA LEU A 128 -20.46 0.52 -13.53
C LEU A 128 -19.36 0.40 -12.49
N ARG A 129 -18.60 -0.70 -12.50
CA ARG A 129 -17.45 -0.88 -11.60
C ARG A 129 -16.35 0.14 -11.90
N GLY A 130 -16.05 0.39 -13.16
CA GLY A 130 -15.10 1.42 -13.58
C GLY A 130 -15.51 2.81 -13.07
N GLU A 131 -16.79 3.16 -13.19
CA GLU A 131 -17.31 4.42 -12.65
C GLU A 131 -17.28 4.48 -11.11
N GLN A 132 -17.61 3.38 -10.43
CA GLN A 132 -17.50 3.32 -8.97
C GLN A 132 -16.05 3.47 -8.50
N MET A 133 -15.09 2.82 -9.18
CA MET A 133 -13.67 2.95 -8.87
C MET A 133 -13.16 4.38 -9.12
N ARG A 134 -13.64 5.03 -10.18
CA ARG A 134 -13.38 6.45 -10.44
C ARG A 134 -13.95 7.33 -9.32
N LEU A 135 -15.20 7.11 -8.94
CA LEU A 135 -15.85 7.84 -7.85
C LEU A 135 -15.07 7.69 -6.53
N HIS A 136 -14.66 6.48 -6.16
CA HIS A 136 -13.85 6.27 -4.95
C HIS A 136 -12.51 7.00 -5.02
N THR A 137 -11.85 6.97 -6.18
CA THR A 137 -10.60 7.73 -6.39
C THR A 137 -10.82 9.23 -6.23
N THR A 138 -11.92 9.76 -6.77
CA THR A 138 -12.30 11.18 -6.60
C THR A 138 -12.60 11.52 -5.14
N LEU A 139 -13.33 10.66 -4.42
CA LEU A 139 -13.62 10.87 -2.99
C LEU A 139 -12.34 10.87 -2.14
N VAL A 140 -11.39 9.98 -2.42
CA VAL A 140 -10.06 10.01 -1.78
C VAL A 140 -9.35 11.33 -2.10
N GLY A 141 -9.37 11.77 -3.36
CA GLY A 141 -8.79 13.07 -3.76
C GLY A 141 -9.40 14.26 -3.04
N LEU A 142 -10.73 14.28 -2.86
CA LEU A 142 -11.44 15.32 -2.12
C LEU A 142 -11.07 15.31 -0.62
N LEU A 143 -10.94 14.14 -0.01
CA LEU A 143 -10.48 14.04 1.38
C LEU A 143 -9.04 14.56 1.54
N LEU A 144 -8.16 14.26 0.59
CA LEU A 144 -6.78 14.77 0.58
C LEU A 144 -6.71 16.29 0.38
N ALA A 145 -7.68 16.87 -0.32
CA ALA A 145 -7.83 18.32 -0.47
C ALA A 145 -8.49 18.99 0.77
N GLY A 146 -8.86 18.22 1.79
CA GLY A 146 -9.48 18.73 3.02
C GLY A 146 -11.00 18.93 2.95
N HIS A 147 -11.67 18.48 1.88
CA HIS A 147 -13.13 18.56 1.73
C HIS A 147 -13.87 17.45 2.49
N THR A 148 -13.58 17.31 3.78
CA THR A 148 -14.07 16.18 4.60
C THR A 148 -15.57 16.19 4.84
N THR A 149 -16.17 17.36 5.03
CA THR A 149 -17.62 17.52 5.21
C THR A 149 -18.41 17.08 3.97
N ALA A 150 -18.00 17.54 2.78
CA ALA A 150 -18.63 17.18 1.52
C ALA A 150 -18.57 15.67 1.23
N VAL A 151 -17.45 15.03 1.56
CA VAL A 151 -17.31 13.57 1.42
C VAL A 151 -18.16 12.84 2.46
N ALA A 152 -18.18 13.28 3.72
CA ALA A 152 -19.02 12.68 4.76
C ALA A 152 -20.53 12.78 4.39
N ASP A 153 -20.96 13.91 3.85
CA ASP A 153 -22.34 14.10 3.36
C ASP A 153 -22.68 13.14 2.22
N THR A 154 -21.74 12.96 1.28
CA THR A 154 -21.89 12.02 0.15
C THR A 154 -21.97 10.56 0.61
N LEU A 155 -21.33 10.23 1.73
CA LEU A 155 -21.30 8.88 2.32
C LEU A 155 -22.46 8.59 3.28
N GLY A 156 -23.42 9.52 3.44
CA GLY A 156 -24.61 9.32 4.28
C GLY A 156 -24.51 9.89 5.70
N GLY A 157 -23.66 10.90 5.91
CA GLY A 157 -23.72 11.82 7.05
C GLY A 157 -22.59 11.70 8.09
N ASN A 158 -22.62 12.65 9.03
CA ASN A 158 -21.55 13.08 9.96
C ASN A 158 -21.15 12.07 11.07
N ARG A 159 -21.27 10.76 10.80
CA ARG A 159 -20.99 9.68 11.77
C ARG A 159 -19.57 9.16 11.69
N LEU A 160 -18.91 9.30 10.54
CA LEU A 160 -17.52 8.91 10.33
C LEU A 160 -16.61 10.01 10.88
N THR A 161 -15.90 9.71 11.96
CA THR A 161 -15.09 10.70 12.69
C THR A 161 -13.60 10.47 12.52
N HIS A 162 -13.19 9.25 12.18
CA HIS A 162 -11.79 8.85 12.07
C HIS A 162 -11.51 8.15 10.74
N VAL A 163 -10.22 8.12 10.39
CA VAL A 163 -9.70 7.44 9.21
C VAL A 163 -8.43 6.67 9.53
N THR A 164 -8.32 5.48 8.95
CA THR A 164 -7.10 4.67 8.88
C THR A 164 -6.69 4.51 7.42
N VAL A 165 -5.47 4.90 7.09
CA VAL A 165 -4.97 5.00 5.72
C VAL A 165 -3.88 3.97 5.49
N TYR A 166 -3.99 3.23 4.39
CA TYR A 166 -2.98 2.31 3.89
C TYR A 166 -2.50 2.80 2.52
N ARG A 167 -1.18 2.89 2.33
CA ARG A 167 -0.58 3.23 1.04
C ARG A 167 0.29 2.09 0.56
N LEU A 168 -0.15 1.41 -0.50
CA LEU A 168 0.53 0.27 -1.08
C LEU A 168 1.28 0.66 -2.36
N THR A 169 2.48 0.11 -2.52
CA THR A 169 3.30 0.23 -3.74
C THR A 169 3.87 -1.13 -4.17
N GLY A 170 4.10 -1.29 -5.47
CA GLY A 170 4.66 -2.50 -6.08
C GLY A 170 4.24 -2.66 -7.54
N ALA A 171 4.83 -3.63 -8.24
CA ALA A 171 4.57 -3.86 -9.66
C ALA A 171 3.11 -4.28 -9.96
N ASP A 172 2.48 -4.99 -9.02
CA ASP A 172 1.16 -5.60 -9.18
C ASP A 172 0.00 -4.75 -8.63
N VAL A 173 0.21 -3.45 -8.40
CA VAL A 173 -0.81 -2.53 -7.88
C VAL A 173 -2.16 -2.59 -8.63
N PRO A 174 -2.22 -2.64 -9.98
CA PRO A 174 -3.51 -2.75 -10.69
C PRO A 174 -4.28 -4.03 -10.36
N THR A 175 -3.59 -5.16 -10.28
CA THR A 175 -4.18 -6.47 -9.94
C THR A 175 -4.64 -6.49 -8.49
N ALA A 176 -3.80 -6.01 -7.58
CA ALA A 176 -4.13 -5.89 -6.17
C ALA A 176 -5.34 -4.98 -5.92
N HIS A 177 -5.47 -3.89 -6.67
CA HIS A 177 -6.66 -3.01 -6.60
C HIS A 177 -7.93 -3.78 -6.97
N GLN A 178 -7.92 -4.58 -8.04
CA GLN A 178 -9.08 -5.39 -8.42
C GLN A 178 -9.43 -6.45 -7.36
N VAL A 179 -8.42 -7.13 -6.79
CA VAL A 179 -8.61 -8.13 -5.74
C VAL A 179 -9.19 -7.50 -4.47
N LEU A 180 -8.61 -6.38 -4.01
CA LEU A 180 -9.11 -5.65 -2.85
C LEU A 180 -10.54 -5.14 -3.08
N TRP A 181 -10.84 -4.60 -4.26
CA TRP A 181 -12.19 -4.16 -4.61
C TRP A 181 -13.22 -5.30 -4.49
N ARG A 182 -12.88 -6.48 -5.01
CA ARG A 182 -13.73 -7.68 -4.93
C ARG A 182 -13.90 -8.19 -3.50
N ALA A 183 -12.85 -8.11 -2.68
CA ALA A 183 -12.87 -8.63 -1.31
C ALA A 183 -13.54 -7.69 -0.30
N VAL A 184 -13.29 -6.39 -0.43
CA VAL A 184 -13.89 -5.35 0.41
C VAL A 184 -15.36 -5.14 0.04
N ARG A 185 -15.68 -5.22 -1.27
CA ARG A 185 -16.99 -4.87 -1.84
C ARG A 185 -17.46 -3.52 -1.30
N PRO A 186 -16.67 -2.46 -1.54
CA PRO A 186 -16.91 -1.19 -0.88
C PRO A 186 -18.29 -0.67 -1.29
N SER A 187 -19.10 -0.36 -0.29
CA SER A 187 -20.47 0.11 -0.47
C SER A 187 -20.53 1.55 0.02
N LEU A 188 -21.12 2.42 -0.80
CA LEU A 188 -21.48 3.79 -0.43
C LEU A 188 -22.86 3.82 0.23
N ALA A 189 -23.32 2.69 0.78
CA ALA A 189 -24.61 2.62 1.43
C ALA A 189 -24.65 3.62 2.60
N PRO A 190 -25.64 4.54 2.62
CA PRO A 190 -25.87 5.34 3.80
C PRO A 190 -26.13 4.36 4.95
N HIS A 191 -25.66 4.66 6.17
CA HIS A 191 -25.82 3.86 7.41
C HIS A 191 -24.76 2.80 7.76
N ALA A 192 -23.66 2.65 7.01
CA ALA A 192 -22.56 1.78 7.45
C ALA A 192 -21.74 2.42 8.59
N ASP A 193 -21.36 1.63 9.61
CA ASP A 193 -20.53 2.08 10.74
C ASP A 193 -19.05 2.25 10.37
N ALA A 194 -18.64 1.67 9.24
CA ALA A 194 -17.36 1.88 8.59
C ALA A 194 -17.54 1.88 7.06
N CYS A 195 -16.75 2.69 6.36
CA CYS A 195 -16.73 2.77 4.90
C CYS A 195 -15.29 2.67 4.40
N THR A 196 -15.04 1.84 3.40
CA THR A 196 -13.72 1.71 2.77
C THR A 196 -13.71 2.39 1.41
N LEU A 197 -12.87 3.40 1.26
CA LEU A 197 -12.55 4.01 -0.01
C LEU A 197 -11.25 3.44 -0.57
N LEU A 198 -11.23 3.19 -1.88
CA LEU A 198 -10.12 2.57 -2.60
C LEU A 198 -9.84 3.44 -3.82
N GLY A 199 -8.63 3.97 -3.93
CA GLY A 199 -8.26 4.86 -5.03
C GLY A 199 -6.83 4.62 -5.47
N ARG A 200 -6.57 4.76 -6.78
CA ARG A 200 -5.21 4.74 -7.30
C ARG A 200 -4.74 6.16 -7.56
N LEU A 201 -3.70 6.60 -6.86
CA LEU A 201 -3.13 7.95 -6.93
C LEU A 201 -1.63 7.83 -7.17
N ASP A 202 -1.10 8.54 -8.17
CA ASP A 202 0.33 8.57 -8.49
C ASP A 202 1.00 7.18 -8.65
N GLY A 203 0.25 6.20 -9.16
CA GLY A 203 0.73 4.82 -9.34
C GLY A 203 0.67 3.95 -8.08
N GLU A 204 0.18 4.49 -6.97
CA GLU A 204 0.03 3.78 -5.70
C GLU A 204 -1.44 3.47 -5.39
N LEU A 205 -1.70 2.42 -4.64
CA LEU A 205 -3.04 2.11 -4.15
C LEU A 205 -3.22 2.68 -2.75
N VAL A 206 -4.20 3.56 -2.60
CA VAL A 206 -4.63 4.13 -1.33
C VAL A 206 -5.90 3.42 -0.89
N VAL A 207 -5.87 2.86 0.31
CA VAL A 207 -7.04 2.31 1.00
C VAL A 207 -7.30 3.21 2.20
N ALA A 208 -8.45 3.87 2.24
CA ALA A 208 -8.87 4.69 3.38
C ALA A 208 -10.09 4.05 4.01
N GLU A 209 -9.94 3.59 5.24
CA GLU A 209 -11.04 3.10 6.06
C GLU A 209 -11.53 4.22 6.96
N LEU A 210 -12.76 4.66 6.73
CA LEU A 210 -13.43 5.68 7.53
C LEU A 210 -14.31 4.96 8.56
N HIS A 211 -14.25 5.38 9.82
CA HIS A 211 -14.93 4.69 10.92
C HIS A 211 -15.21 5.66 12.09
N ARG A 212 -15.86 5.17 13.17
CA ARG A 212 -16.25 6.00 14.34
C ARG A 212 -15.22 6.03 15.48
N GLY A 213 -13.97 5.72 15.19
CA GLY A 213 -12.89 5.64 16.20
C GLY A 213 -12.53 4.22 16.65
N GLY A 214 -13.30 3.19 16.28
CA GLY A 214 -12.90 1.78 16.38
C GLY A 214 -12.52 1.22 15.01
N ASP A 215 -11.34 0.59 14.91
CA ASP A 215 -10.89 -0.21 13.76
C ASP A 215 -10.97 -1.70 14.16
N ASP A 216 -11.74 -2.51 13.41
CA ASP A 216 -11.92 -3.95 13.66
C ASP A 216 -10.79 -4.82 13.05
N GLY A 217 -9.83 -4.15 12.41
CA GLY A 217 -8.67 -4.72 11.73
C GLY A 217 -9.03 -5.53 10.48
N ARG A 218 -10.27 -5.49 10.01
CA ARG A 218 -10.71 -6.28 8.83
C ARG A 218 -9.96 -5.85 7.59
N VAL A 219 -9.84 -4.54 7.36
CA VAL A 219 -9.12 -4.00 6.20
C VAL A 219 -7.63 -4.30 6.32
N LEU A 220 -7.02 -4.14 7.51
CA LEU A 220 -5.64 -4.55 7.75
C LEU A 220 -5.38 -6.01 7.35
N ARG A 221 -6.22 -6.97 7.80
CA ARG A 221 -6.08 -8.39 7.44
C ARG A 221 -6.19 -8.63 5.93
N LEU A 222 -7.02 -7.86 5.23
CA LEU A 222 -7.15 -7.94 3.78
C LEU A 222 -5.92 -7.35 3.06
N VAL A 223 -5.48 -6.17 3.48
CA VAL A 223 -4.31 -5.49 2.93
C VAL A 223 -3.04 -6.33 3.14
N SER A 224 -2.89 -6.98 4.30
CA SER A 224 -1.79 -7.91 4.61
C SER A 224 -1.73 -9.08 3.63
N ARG A 225 -2.83 -9.83 3.47
CA ARG A 225 -2.88 -10.97 2.53
C ARG A 225 -2.62 -10.58 1.08
N VAL A 226 -3.15 -9.43 0.66
CA VAL A 226 -2.94 -8.93 -0.71
C VAL A 226 -1.49 -8.48 -0.90
N SER A 227 -0.89 -7.85 0.11
CA SER A 227 0.50 -7.43 0.07
C SER A 227 1.46 -8.61 0.03
N GLU A 228 1.16 -9.69 0.74
CA GLU A 228 1.92 -10.94 0.68
C GLU A 228 1.82 -11.58 -0.71
N ARG A 229 0.60 -11.79 -1.22
CA ARG A 229 0.33 -12.46 -2.50
C ARG A 229 0.93 -11.72 -3.70
N HIS A 230 0.89 -10.39 -3.68
CA HIS A 230 1.34 -9.55 -4.79
C HIS A 230 2.67 -8.84 -4.51
N HIS A 231 3.39 -9.30 -3.48
CA HIS A 231 4.68 -8.76 -3.05
C HIS A 231 4.69 -7.22 -2.88
N LEU A 232 3.58 -6.65 -2.43
CA LEU A 232 3.47 -5.20 -2.20
C LEU A 232 4.10 -4.81 -0.86
N LEU A 233 4.47 -3.54 -0.78
CA LEU A 233 4.92 -2.87 0.43
C LEU A 233 3.91 -1.78 0.80
N ALA A 234 3.54 -1.70 2.07
CA ALA A 234 2.52 -0.80 2.56
C ALA A 234 2.97 -0.04 3.81
N GLY A 235 2.54 1.21 3.89
CA GLY A 235 2.53 1.95 5.15
C GLY A 235 1.10 2.18 5.61
N MET A 236 0.90 2.19 6.93
CA MET A 236 -0.39 2.44 7.57
C MET A 236 -0.27 3.68 8.46
N ALA A 237 -1.31 4.52 8.54
CA ALA A 237 -1.42 5.54 9.58
C ALA A 237 -2.88 5.66 10.04
N GLY A 238 -3.07 5.85 11.35
CA GLY A 238 -4.38 5.95 11.98
C GLY A 238 -4.58 4.91 13.09
N PRO A 239 -5.70 4.99 13.81
CA PRO A 239 -6.84 5.87 13.52
C PRO A 239 -6.57 7.34 13.89
N LEU A 240 -6.86 8.26 12.95
CA LEU A 240 -6.71 9.72 13.11
C LEU A 240 -8.06 10.41 12.83
N PRO A 241 -8.34 11.61 13.38
CA PRO A 241 -9.54 12.36 13.02
C PRO A 241 -9.66 12.54 11.50
N LEU A 242 -10.88 12.49 10.95
CA LEU A 242 -11.10 12.52 9.50
C LEU A 242 -10.53 13.80 8.84
N ALA A 243 -10.54 14.92 9.56
CA ALA A 243 -9.91 16.18 9.16
C ALA A 243 -8.40 16.06 8.91
N GLU A 244 -7.75 15.08 9.55
CA GLU A 244 -6.32 14.81 9.43
C GLU A 244 -6.00 13.77 8.34
N MET A 245 -6.94 13.46 7.45
CA MET A 245 -6.69 12.58 6.30
C MET A 245 -5.41 12.94 5.50
N PRO A 246 -5.09 14.21 5.19
CA PRO A 246 -3.85 14.56 4.50
C PRO A 246 -2.59 14.19 5.32
N THR A 247 -2.65 14.33 6.64
CA THR A 247 -1.60 13.94 7.58
C THR A 247 -1.44 12.43 7.60
N ALA A 248 -2.53 11.68 7.81
CA ALA A 248 -2.55 10.22 7.78
C ALA A 248 -1.99 9.66 6.45
N HIS A 249 -2.36 10.27 5.33
CA HIS A 249 -1.85 9.90 4.02
C HIS A 249 -0.34 10.16 3.86
N SER A 250 0.16 11.27 4.40
CA SER A 250 1.59 11.61 4.41
C SER A 250 2.38 10.66 5.32
N ASP A 251 1.84 10.36 6.50
CA ASP A 251 2.44 9.48 7.49
C ASP A 251 2.48 8.03 7.02
N ALA A 252 1.41 7.53 6.40
CA ALA A 252 1.39 6.22 5.75
C ALA A 252 2.41 6.16 4.60
N ALA A 253 2.65 7.26 3.88
CA ALA A 253 3.71 7.33 2.87
C ALA A 253 5.08 7.18 3.51
N ALA A 254 5.33 7.94 4.57
CA ALA A 254 6.58 7.88 5.31
C ALA A 254 6.80 6.46 5.86
N ALA A 255 5.75 5.84 6.41
CA ALA A 255 5.78 4.50 6.95
C ALA A 255 6.11 3.42 5.95
N ARG A 256 5.53 3.54 4.76
CA ARG A 256 5.80 2.61 3.68
C ARG A 256 7.27 2.56 3.30
N HIS A 257 8.02 3.66 3.40
CA HIS A 257 9.45 3.61 3.11
C HIS A 257 10.12 2.56 3.99
N SER A 258 9.69 2.43 5.25
CA SER A 258 10.23 1.48 6.23
C SER A 258 9.79 0.04 6.05
N ALA A 259 8.92 -0.24 5.08
CA ALA A 259 8.46 -1.60 4.77
C ALA A 259 9.53 -2.38 3.99
N THR A 260 9.69 -3.66 4.35
CA THR A 260 10.61 -4.60 3.72
C THR A 260 9.87 -5.88 3.31
N ALA A 261 10.54 -6.81 2.62
CA ALA A 261 9.94 -8.09 2.25
C ALA A 261 9.47 -8.91 3.45
N ASP A 262 10.20 -8.84 4.57
CA ASP A 262 9.87 -9.51 5.83
C ASP A 262 8.86 -8.73 6.68
N ARG A 263 8.80 -7.40 6.51
CA ARG A 263 7.86 -6.51 7.19
C ARG A 263 7.12 -5.65 6.18
N ARG A 264 6.14 -6.25 5.50
CA ARG A 264 5.44 -5.65 4.36
C ARG A 264 4.51 -4.50 4.72
N ILE A 265 3.95 -4.48 5.93
CA ILE A 265 3.11 -3.39 6.42
C ILE A 265 3.78 -2.75 7.63
N VAL A 266 4.01 -1.45 7.55
CA VAL A 266 4.58 -0.68 8.66
C VAL A 266 3.59 0.39 9.09
N PRO A 267 3.14 0.39 10.36
CA PRO A 267 2.28 1.43 10.87
C PRO A 267 3.12 2.67 11.25
N ALA A 268 2.56 3.86 11.08
CA ALA A 268 3.25 5.15 11.18
C ALA A 268 3.71 5.49 12.61
N ASP A 269 3.03 4.92 13.59
CA ASP A 269 3.44 4.90 15.00
C ASP A 269 4.73 4.11 15.21
N ALA A 270 4.92 3.00 14.48
CA ALA A 270 6.17 2.23 14.46
C ALA A 270 7.28 2.88 13.61
N VAL A 271 6.95 3.92 12.83
CA VAL A 271 7.95 4.69 12.07
C VAL A 271 8.65 5.62 13.01
N GLY A 272 9.88 5.25 13.31
CA GLY A 272 10.69 5.94 14.26
C GLY A 272 10.38 5.65 15.72
N THR A 273 9.72 4.51 16.02
CA THR A 273 9.95 3.88 17.33
C THR A 273 11.43 3.58 17.43
N SER A 274 12.11 4.33 18.28
CA SER A 274 13.52 4.10 18.52
C SER A 274 13.67 2.76 19.23
N ARG A 275 14.45 1.84 18.64
CA ARG A 275 14.88 0.60 19.31
C ARG A 275 15.89 0.90 20.41
N LEU A 276 16.57 2.05 20.30
CA LEU A 276 17.53 2.53 21.28
C LEU A 276 16.86 3.11 22.53
N THR A 277 15.80 3.92 22.41
CA THR A 277 15.16 4.61 23.55
C THR A 277 14.85 3.70 24.76
N PRO A 278 14.26 2.50 24.60
CA PRO A 278 13.98 1.59 25.72
C PRO A 278 15.25 1.04 26.41
N LEU A 279 16.41 1.10 25.75
CA LEU A 279 17.69 0.61 26.26
C LEU A 279 18.50 1.69 26.99
N LEU A 280 18.08 2.96 26.89
CA LEU A 280 18.76 4.07 27.54
C LEU A 280 18.33 4.19 29.00
N PRO A 281 19.24 4.56 29.92
CA PRO A 281 18.85 4.83 31.30
C PRO A 281 17.89 6.03 31.35
N THR A 282 16.67 5.80 31.85
CA THR A 282 15.53 6.72 31.70
C THR A 282 15.77 8.09 32.32
N ALA A 283 16.28 8.16 33.55
CA ALA A 283 16.48 9.41 34.28
C ALA A 283 17.54 10.34 33.63
N PRO A 284 18.79 9.89 33.33
CA PRO A 284 19.76 10.76 32.66
C PRO A 284 19.36 11.08 31.22
N TYR A 285 18.66 10.18 30.53
CA TYR A 285 18.12 10.43 29.19
C TYR A 285 17.07 11.55 29.19
N ALA A 286 16.07 11.46 30.06
CA ALA A 286 15.01 12.47 30.18
C ALA A 286 15.57 13.83 30.63
N ARG A 287 16.53 13.84 31.57
CA ARG A 287 17.19 15.08 32.03
C ARG A 287 17.97 15.76 30.91
N TRP A 288 18.77 15.00 30.16
CA TRP A 288 19.51 15.53 29.02
C TRP A 288 18.57 16.06 27.94
N ALA A 289 17.56 15.27 27.56
CA ALA A 289 16.60 15.70 26.55
C ALA A 289 15.83 16.96 27.00
N GLY A 290 15.39 17.01 28.26
CA GLY A 290 14.78 18.19 28.85
C GLY A 290 15.67 19.42 28.78
N SER A 291 16.98 19.28 29.05
CA SER A 291 17.95 20.37 28.95
C SER A 291 18.16 20.88 27.50
N VAL A 292 18.20 19.97 26.52
CA VAL A 292 18.33 20.28 25.08
C VAL A 292 17.06 20.94 24.53
N LEU A 293 15.90 20.48 24.97
CA LEU A 293 14.60 20.96 24.49
C LEU A 293 14.06 22.18 25.25
N ARG A 294 14.63 22.52 26.41
CA ARG A 294 14.24 23.67 27.23
C ARG A 294 14.08 25.00 26.47
N PRO A 295 14.94 25.38 25.51
CA PRO A 295 14.78 26.65 24.80
C PRO A 295 13.69 26.58 23.70
N LEU A 296 13.11 25.41 23.42
CA LEU A 296 12.16 25.17 22.33
C LEU A 296 10.71 25.18 22.82
N THR A 297 9.85 25.94 22.13
CA THR A 297 8.39 25.84 22.29
C THR A 297 7.87 24.54 21.68
N ALA A 298 6.65 24.12 22.04
CA ALA A 298 6.01 22.96 21.42
C ALA A 298 5.92 23.07 19.89
N ALA A 299 5.67 24.28 19.36
CA ALA A 299 5.65 24.53 17.92
C ALA A 299 7.03 24.37 17.27
N HIS A 300 8.11 24.76 17.96
CA HIS A 300 9.49 24.51 17.51
C HIS A 300 9.82 23.03 17.47
N GLN A 301 9.45 22.29 18.53
CA GLN A 301 9.68 20.85 18.62
C GLN A 301 8.92 20.09 17.51
N HIS A 302 7.67 20.45 17.26
CA HIS A 302 6.86 19.87 16.19
C HIS A 302 7.48 20.11 14.80
N LEU A 303 7.91 21.34 14.50
CA LEU A 303 8.57 21.66 13.23
C LEU A 303 9.86 20.83 13.04
N LEU A 304 10.69 20.74 14.09
CA LEU A 304 11.94 19.97 14.05
C LEU A 304 11.66 18.48 13.82
N LEU A 305 10.68 17.91 14.51
CA LEU A 305 10.31 16.51 14.35
C LEU A 305 9.88 16.22 12.91
N VAL A 306 8.98 17.04 12.35
CA VAL A 306 8.51 16.87 10.96
C VAL A 306 9.65 17.04 9.95
N TRP A 307 10.51 18.04 10.16
CA TRP A 307 11.66 18.26 9.29
C TRP A 307 12.68 17.12 9.34
N LEU A 308 13.03 16.64 10.54
CA LEU A 308 13.97 15.53 10.71
C LEU A 308 13.40 14.24 10.12
N ARG A 309 12.11 13.94 10.31
CA ARG A 309 11.44 12.77 9.72
C ARG A 309 11.43 12.79 8.20
N THR A 310 11.13 13.96 7.62
CA THR A 310 11.07 14.11 6.15
C THR A 310 12.45 14.24 5.49
N GLY A 311 13.48 14.57 6.28
CA GLY A 311 14.86 14.77 5.82
C GLY A 311 15.03 15.89 4.79
N SER A 312 14.02 16.74 4.60
CA SER A 312 13.97 17.69 3.49
C SER A 312 13.11 18.90 3.84
N LYS A 313 13.68 20.10 3.71
CA LYS A 313 12.99 21.37 4.00
C LYS A 313 11.76 21.59 3.11
N PRO A 314 11.81 21.34 1.78
CA PRO A 314 10.61 21.39 0.94
C PRO A 314 9.52 20.41 1.37
N ARG A 315 9.88 19.15 1.70
CA ARG A 315 8.90 18.14 2.12
C ARG A 315 8.27 18.49 3.46
N ALA A 316 9.07 18.99 4.41
CA ALA A 316 8.57 19.50 5.68
C ALA A 316 7.62 20.68 5.49
N ALA A 317 7.91 21.58 4.54
CA ALA A 317 7.06 22.72 4.24
C ALA A 317 5.68 22.27 3.73
N THR A 318 5.65 21.31 2.79
CA THR A 318 4.41 20.69 2.33
C THR A 318 3.65 20.02 3.48
N ALA A 319 4.33 19.25 4.32
CA ALA A 319 3.71 18.55 5.45
C ALA A 319 3.13 19.50 6.51
N LEU A 320 3.75 20.66 6.71
CA LEU A 320 3.32 21.67 7.69
C LEU A 320 2.36 22.73 7.12
N GLY A 321 2.04 22.67 5.81
CA GLY A 321 1.25 23.73 5.15
C GLY A 321 1.95 25.09 5.12
N LEU A 322 3.29 25.11 5.10
CA LEU A 322 4.12 26.32 5.12
C LEU A 322 4.88 26.52 3.81
N SER A 323 5.39 27.73 3.58
CA SER A 323 6.34 27.94 2.47
C SER A 323 7.71 27.36 2.81
N ALA A 324 8.43 26.87 1.78
CA ALA A 324 9.82 26.41 1.95
C ALA A 324 10.78 27.53 2.41
N GLY A 325 10.45 28.80 2.14
CA GLY A 325 11.19 29.96 2.67
C GLY A 325 11.00 30.11 4.18
N THR A 326 9.76 29.96 4.67
CA THR A 326 9.42 30.02 6.09
C THR A 326 10.11 28.92 6.88
N VAL A 327 10.07 27.68 6.40
CA VAL A 327 10.77 26.55 7.05
C VAL A 327 12.27 26.80 7.12
N ARG A 328 12.90 27.31 6.05
CA ARG A 328 14.33 27.69 6.05
C ARG A 328 14.66 28.79 7.06
N ALA A 329 13.80 29.80 7.20
CA ALA A 329 14.01 30.86 8.19
C ALA A 329 13.92 30.32 9.62
N ARG A 330 12.88 29.52 9.92
CA ARG A 330 12.69 28.90 11.24
C ARG A 330 13.82 27.94 11.59
N ILE A 331 14.30 27.12 10.67
CA ILE A 331 15.46 26.24 10.93
C ILE A 331 16.71 27.06 11.28
N ARG A 332 16.99 28.17 10.55
CA ARG A 332 18.15 29.05 10.87
C ARG A 332 18.02 29.74 12.23
N GLU A 333 16.81 30.07 12.63
CA GLU A 333 16.53 30.58 13.97
C GLU A 333 16.79 29.52 15.04
N LEU A 334 16.30 28.29 14.80
CA LEU A 334 16.51 27.16 15.70
C LEU A 334 17.98 26.77 15.83
N SER A 335 18.78 26.83 14.76
CA SER A 335 20.24 26.64 14.85
C SER A 335 20.90 27.66 15.79
N ARG A 336 20.49 28.92 15.73
CA ARG A 336 21.03 29.97 16.64
C ARG A 336 20.60 29.75 18.08
N LEU A 337 19.34 29.37 18.28
CA LEU A 337 18.75 29.15 19.59
C LEU A 337 19.32 27.90 20.28
N LEU A 338 19.57 26.83 19.52
CA LEU A 338 20.22 25.61 20.01
C LEU A 338 21.75 25.69 20.02
N ARG A 339 22.33 26.75 19.43
CA ARG A 339 23.78 26.96 19.25
C ARG A 339 24.48 25.76 18.61
N ALA A 340 23.79 25.09 17.68
CA ALA A 340 24.26 23.87 17.03
C ALA A 340 24.04 23.95 15.52
N ASP A 341 24.92 23.30 14.76
CA ASP A 341 24.72 23.15 13.33
C ASP A 341 23.66 22.08 13.06
N LEU A 342 22.46 22.52 12.67
CA LEU A 342 21.37 21.60 12.35
C LEU A 342 21.62 20.88 11.02
N GLU A 343 22.58 21.30 10.21
CA GLU A 343 23.09 20.55 9.07
C GLU A 343 24.23 19.61 9.46
N ASP A 344 24.46 19.29 10.74
CA ASP A 344 25.35 18.20 11.14
C ASP A 344 24.53 16.91 11.39
N ALA A 345 24.96 15.79 10.80
CA ALA A 345 24.25 14.51 10.90
C ALA A 345 24.19 13.96 12.33
N THR A 346 25.24 14.22 13.13
CA THR A 346 25.29 13.87 14.56
C THR A 346 24.31 14.71 15.36
N VAL A 347 24.29 16.03 15.12
CA VAL A 347 23.32 16.94 15.77
C VAL A 347 21.89 16.53 15.42
N GLN A 348 21.60 16.20 14.15
CA GLN A 348 20.28 15.70 13.74
C GLN A 348 19.90 14.40 14.45
N ALA A 349 20.84 13.45 14.58
CA ALA A 349 20.59 12.19 15.28
C ALA A 349 20.32 12.40 16.78
N HIS A 350 21.11 13.24 17.45
CA HIS A 350 20.90 13.58 18.86
C HIS A 350 19.60 14.35 19.08
N LEU A 351 19.26 15.30 18.20
CA LEU A 351 18.02 16.06 18.32
C LEU A 351 16.79 15.18 18.12
N LEU A 352 16.85 14.24 17.16
CA LEU A 352 15.78 13.27 16.95
C LEU A 352 15.64 12.31 18.14
N LEU A 353 16.75 11.97 18.80
CA LEU A 353 16.73 11.20 20.05
C LEU A 353 16.14 12.02 21.21
N ALA A 354 16.47 13.30 21.34
CA ALA A 354 15.94 14.18 22.39
C ALA A 354 14.43 14.39 22.25
N LEU A 355 13.93 14.64 21.03
CA LEU A 355 12.50 14.82 20.74
C LEU A 355 11.62 13.60 21.04
N ARG A 356 12.23 12.45 21.34
CA ARG A 356 11.56 11.19 21.68
C ARG A 356 11.72 10.78 23.13
N ALA A 357 12.37 11.61 23.94
CA ALA A 357 12.52 11.31 25.33
C ALA A 357 11.16 11.27 26.03
N PRO A 358 10.97 10.37 27.01
CA PRO A 358 9.80 10.43 27.86
C PRO A 358 9.75 11.79 28.56
N ALA A 359 8.54 12.28 28.85
CA ALA A 359 8.37 13.49 29.63
C ALA A 359 9.15 13.35 30.95
N PRO A 360 9.90 14.39 31.38
CA PRO A 360 10.60 14.32 32.66
C PRO A 360 9.55 14.05 33.75
N ALA A 361 9.76 13.00 34.54
CA ALA A 361 9.05 12.89 35.81
C ALA A 361 9.43 14.14 36.64
N ASP A 362 8.45 14.75 37.30
CA ASP A 362 8.65 15.88 38.21
C ASP A 362 9.50 15.43 39.41
N ASP A 363 10.80 15.29 39.18
CA ASP A 363 11.77 14.97 40.21
C ASP A 363 12.41 16.29 40.65
N SER A 364 11.76 16.90 41.63
CA SER A 364 12.26 18.04 42.37
C SER A 364 13.50 17.62 43.15
N GLY A 365 14.68 17.99 42.66
CA GLY A 365 15.89 18.06 43.49
C GLY A 365 17.11 17.36 42.91
N SER A 366 17.92 18.10 42.16
CA SER A 366 19.39 18.13 42.25
C SER A 366 19.94 19.04 41.13
N GLU A 367 20.26 20.29 41.48
CA GLU A 367 20.97 21.26 40.63
C GLU A 367 22.48 20.97 40.50
N ASP A 368 22.93 19.74 40.74
CA ASP A 368 24.35 19.41 40.66
C ASP A 368 24.75 18.98 39.24
N GLY A 369 25.26 19.98 38.51
CA GLY A 369 26.48 19.83 37.71
C GLY A 369 26.36 19.17 36.34
N ASN A 370 25.97 19.92 35.32
CA ASN A 370 26.72 19.94 34.06
C ASN A 370 26.40 21.21 33.27
N GLY A 371 27.38 21.76 32.55
CA GLY A 371 27.24 22.96 31.73
C GLY A 371 26.14 22.84 30.64
N PRO A 372 25.90 23.89 29.83
CA PRO A 372 24.86 23.85 28.79
C PRO A 372 25.03 22.60 27.93
N ALA A 373 23.98 21.77 27.86
CA ALA A 373 24.00 20.53 27.10
C ALA A 373 24.34 20.82 25.63
N ARG A 374 25.46 20.27 25.18
CA ARG A 374 25.96 20.42 23.81
C ARG A 374 25.34 19.33 22.95
N LEU A 375 24.67 19.72 21.87
CA LEU A 375 24.04 18.77 20.94
C LEU A 375 25.09 17.98 20.14
N GLU A 376 26.34 18.42 20.10
CA GLU A 376 27.42 17.76 19.38
C GLU A 376 27.94 16.51 20.11
N THR A 377 27.72 16.41 21.43
CA THR A 377 28.26 15.34 22.27
C THR A 377 27.18 14.80 23.22
N LEU A 378 26.91 13.50 23.16
CA LEU A 378 26.02 12.87 24.13
C LEU A 378 26.65 12.85 25.53
N PRO A 379 25.85 12.92 26.60
CA PRO A 379 26.34 12.69 27.95
C PRO A 379 27.07 11.35 28.04
N ALA A 380 28.22 11.36 28.72
CA ALA A 380 28.94 10.13 29.03
C ALA A 380 28.01 9.15 29.77
N GLY A 381 28.09 7.86 29.45
CA GLY A 381 27.23 6.84 30.05
C GLY A 381 25.90 6.61 29.33
N LEU A 382 25.44 7.51 28.45
CA LEU A 382 24.13 7.34 27.79
C LEU A 382 24.15 6.17 26.78
N LEU A 383 25.20 6.09 25.94
CA LEU A 383 25.40 4.97 25.00
C LEU A 383 26.39 3.92 25.52
N ASP A 384 27.04 4.17 26.66
CA ASP A 384 28.10 3.30 27.19
C ASP A 384 27.53 2.12 28.00
N THR A 385 26.22 1.98 28.11
CA THR A 385 25.60 0.82 28.75
C THR A 385 25.87 -0.45 27.94
N GLU A 386 25.97 -1.61 28.61
CA GLU A 386 26.16 -2.89 27.90
C GLU A 386 24.99 -3.18 26.95
N ALA A 387 23.76 -2.81 27.35
CA ALA A 387 22.58 -2.94 26.51
C ALA A 387 22.68 -2.12 25.21
N ALA A 388 23.08 -0.84 25.30
CA ALA A 388 23.28 0.01 24.13
C ALA A 388 24.44 -0.47 23.26
N ARG A 389 25.55 -0.93 23.86
CA ARG A 389 26.70 -1.50 23.12
C ARG A 389 26.37 -2.82 22.43
N SER A 390 25.58 -3.68 23.08
CA SER A 390 25.08 -4.93 22.50
C SER A 390 24.12 -4.67 21.34
N TRP A 391 23.18 -3.73 21.51
CA TRP A 391 22.31 -3.27 20.43
C TRP A 391 23.09 -2.71 19.26
N ALA A 392 24.06 -1.83 19.50
CA ALA A 392 24.84 -1.21 18.44
C ALA A 392 25.66 -2.26 17.66
N ARG A 393 26.28 -3.23 18.36
CA ARG A 393 26.95 -4.37 17.73
C ARG A 393 25.98 -5.28 16.97
N GLY A 394 24.78 -5.53 17.50
CA GLY A 394 23.76 -6.31 16.80
C GLY A 394 23.21 -5.61 15.56
N LEU A 395 23.13 -4.28 15.57
CA LEU A 395 22.59 -3.50 14.47
C LEU A 395 23.59 -3.34 13.33
N VAL A 396 24.83 -2.95 13.59
CA VAL A 396 25.84 -2.63 12.55
C VAL A 396 27.06 -3.54 12.55
N GLY A 397 27.10 -4.54 13.45
CA GLY A 397 28.15 -5.56 13.45
C GLY A 397 27.99 -6.50 12.26
N GLY A 398 29.12 -6.99 11.75
CA GLY A 398 29.13 -7.84 10.55
C GLY A 398 29.15 -7.07 9.23
N LEU A 399 28.91 -5.75 9.23
CA LEU A 399 29.12 -4.91 8.05
C LEU A 399 30.59 -4.98 7.61
N GLU A 400 30.81 -5.25 6.33
CA GLU A 400 32.14 -5.18 5.74
C GLU A 400 32.73 -3.76 5.90
N PRO A 401 34.06 -3.63 6.10
CA PRO A 401 34.69 -2.32 6.33
C PRO A 401 34.36 -1.27 5.26
N HIS A 402 34.31 -1.68 3.99
CA HIS A 402 34.01 -0.77 2.89
C HIS A 402 32.56 -0.28 2.88
N LEU A 403 31.60 -1.15 3.22
CA LEU A 403 30.18 -0.81 3.38
C LEU A 403 29.98 0.12 4.57
N ARG A 404 30.70 -0.14 5.67
CA ARG A 404 30.68 0.71 6.87
C ARG A 404 31.19 2.12 6.59
N ILE A 405 32.32 2.26 5.89
CA ILE A 405 32.87 3.57 5.50
C ILE A 405 31.90 4.29 4.55
N ALA A 406 31.38 3.60 3.54
CA ALA A 406 30.43 4.16 2.58
C ALA A 406 29.14 4.65 3.27
N LEU A 407 28.59 3.85 4.18
CA LEU A 407 27.41 4.19 4.96
C LEU A 407 27.66 5.38 5.88
N THR A 408 28.81 5.42 6.56
CA THR A 408 29.21 6.53 7.44
C THR A 408 29.34 7.84 6.67
N CYS A 409 30.05 7.83 5.53
CA CYS A 409 30.19 9.01 4.68
C CYS A 409 28.82 9.46 4.11
N TRP A 410 27.99 8.52 3.64
CA TRP A 410 26.66 8.83 3.15
C TRP A 410 25.73 9.43 4.21
N LEU A 411 25.79 8.95 5.45
CA LEU A 411 25.07 9.52 6.59
C LEU A 411 25.61 10.91 6.95
N GLY A 412 26.92 11.12 6.90
CA GLY A 412 27.56 12.42 7.07
C GLY A 412 27.09 13.46 6.06
N HIS A 413 26.72 13.04 4.85
CA HIS A 413 26.12 13.88 3.81
C HIS A 413 24.57 13.90 3.82
N HIS A 414 23.93 13.60 4.96
CA HIS A 414 22.46 13.56 5.13
C HIS A 414 21.75 12.69 4.10
N ALA A 415 22.29 11.50 3.85
CA ALA A 415 21.74 10.58 2.87
C ALA A 415 21.73 11.11 1.42
N ARG A 416 22.54 12.13 1.10
CA ARG A 416 22.71 12.62 -0.28
C ARG A 416 23.78 11.81 -1.00
N THR A 417 23.37 11.02 -1.97
CA THR A 417 24.27 10.13 -2.72
C THR A 417 25.32 10.87 -3.54
N ALA A 418 24.98 12.01 -4.14
CA ALA A 418 25.90 12.75 -5.01
C ALA A 418 27.16 13.29 -4.28
N PRO A 419 27.05 14.03 -3.16
CA PRO A 419 28.21 14.51 -2.43
C PRO A 419 29.00 13.38 -1.76
N ALA A 420 28.33 12.38 -1.19
CA ALA A 420 28.99 11.21 -0.61
C ALA A 420 29.79 10.41 -1.65
N ALA A 421 29.24 10.19 -2.84
CA ALA A 421 29.95 9.51 -3.92
C ALA A 421 31.19 10.29 -4.39
N ALA A 422 31.11 11.62 -4.39
CA ALA A 422 32.23 12.49 -4.74
C ALA A 422 33.36 12.40 -3.70
N GLU A 423 33.03 12.44 -2.41
CA GLU A 423 34.00 12.29 -1.31
C GLU A 423 34.64 10.89 -1.27
N LEU A 424 33.85 9.85 -1.52
CA LEU A 424 34.34 8.47 -1.59
C LEU A 424 35.09 8.17 -2.89
N HIS A 425 35.14 9.12 -3.84
CA HIS A 425 35.70 8.94 -5.18
C HIS A 425 35.13 7.73 -5.94
N VAL A 426 33.83 7.48 -5.81
CA VAL A 426 33.11 6.40 -6.52
C VAL A 426 32.01 6.94 -7.41
N HIS A 427 31.54 6.12 -8.36
CA HIS A 427 30.38 6.48 -9.15
C HIS A 427 29.09 6.39 -8.31
N ARG A 428 28.10 7.25 -8.59
CA ARG A 428 26.82 7.28 -7.84
C ARG A 428 26.09 5.94 -7.83
N THR A 429 26.17 5.19 -8.94
CA THR A 429 25.55 3.86 -9.03
C THR A 429 26.29 2.83 -8.17
N THR A 430 27.62 2.93 -8.04
CA THR A 430 28.40 2.07 -7.15
C THR A 430 27.99 2.31 -5.70
N LEU A 431 27.92 3.57 -5.28
CA LEU A 431 27.46 3.92 -3.93
C LEU A 431 26.02 3.45 -3.71
N ALA A 432 25.13 3.62 -4.68
CA ALA A 432 23.75 3.13 -4.57
C ALA A 432 23.70 1.61 -4.36
N ASN A 433 24.50 0.82 -5.09
CA ASN A 433 24.57 -0.63 -4.92
C ASN A 433 25.10 -1.01 -3.53
N TRP A 434 26.12 -0.32 -3.03
CA TRP A 434 26.64 -0.54 -1.67
C TRP A 434 25.59 -0.19 -0.61
N LEU A 435 24.83 0.90 -0.78
CA LEU A 435 23.75 1.25 0.14
C LEU A 435 22.60 0.23 0.10
N THR A 436 22.31 -0.36 -1.06
CA THR A 436 21.37 -1.49 -1.15
C THR A 436 21.88 -2.69 -0.37
N GLN A 437 23.16 -3.05 -0.51
CA GLN A 437 23.79 -4.13 0.26
C GLN A 437 23.76 -3.84 1.77
N CYS A 438 24.01 -2.59 2.18
CA CYS A 438 23.85 -2.17 3.57
C CYS A 438 22.40 -2.36 4.05
N ALA A 439 21.41 -1.90 3.27
CA ALA A 439 19.99 -2.04 3.64
C ALA A 439 19.57 -3.51 3.79
N GLU A 440 20.03 -4.38 2.89
CA GLU A 440 19.80 -5.83 2.93
C GLU A 440 20.47 -6.47 4.16
N HIS A 441 21.76 -6.19 4.38
CA HIS A 441 22.51 -6.75 5.51
C HIS A 441 21.93 -6.32 6.86
N LEU A 442 21.56 -5.05 6.99
CA LEU A 442 20.99 -4.49 8.22
C LEU A 442 19.52 -4.88 8.41
N ALA A 443 18.87 -5.45 7.37
CA ALA A 443 17.43 -5.61 7.27
C ALA A 443 16.68 -4.31 7.67
N GLN A 444 17.22 -3.17 7.25
CA GLN A 444 16.76 -1.83 7.63
C GLN A 444 16.49 -0.97 6.41
N ASN A 445 15.45 -0.13 6.48
CA ASN A 445 15.20 0.88 5.48
C ASN A 445 16.05 2.14 5.73
N LEU A 446 17.06 2.35 4.90
CA LEU A 446 17.90 3.57 4.94
C LEU A 446 17.15 4.85 4.52
N GLY A 447 15.95 4.74 3.94
CA GLY A 447 15.06 5.86 3.63
C GLY A 447 14.42 6.51 4.87
N ASP A 448 14.33 5.81 6.00
CA ASP A 448 13.74 6.32 7.24
C ASP A 448 14.78 7.13 8.03
N ALA A 449 14.43 8.39 8.34
CA ALA A 449 15.33 9.27 9.07
C ALA A 449 15.65 8.80 10.49
N THR A 450 14.74 8.08 11.13
CA THR A 450 14.99 7.50 12.46
C THR A 450 15.95 6.35 12.39
N VAL A 451 15.74 5.45 11.43
CA VAL A 451 16.64 4.33 11.18
C VAL A 451 18.04 4.86 10.85
N ARG A 452 18.14 5.91 10.02
CA ARG A 452 19.43 6.56 9.75
C ARG A 452 20.07 7.16 11.00
N ALA A 453 19.31 7.84 11.85
CA ALA A 453 19.80 8.39 13.11
C ALA A 453 20.31 7.27 14.04
N GLU A 454 19.57 6.17 14.17
CA GLU A 454 19.97 5.02 14.98
C GLU A 454 21.21 4.32 14.44
N ILE A 455 21.29 4.10 13.13
CA ILE A 455 22.48 3.55 12.48
C ILE A 455 23.67 4.49 12.70
N HIS A 456 23.49 5.81 12.57
CA HIS A 456 24.55 6.80 12.86
C HIS A 456 25.07 6.68 14.30
N LEU A 457 24.16 6.57 15.28
CA LEU A 457 24.52 6.37 16.68
C LEU A 457 25.21 5.04 16.92
N ALA A 458 24.73 3.95 16.32
CA ALA A 458 25.32 2.63 16.42
C ALA A 458 26.73 2.57 15.81
N LEU A 459 26.94 3.20 14.65
CA LEU A 459 28.25 3.33 14.00
C LEU A 459 29.23 4.09 14.88
N ARG A 460 28.78 5.19 15.52
CA ARG A 460 29.60 5.95 16.47
C ARG A 460 29.93 5.15 17.72
N ALA A 461 28.96 4.43 18.29
CA ALA A 461 29.13 3.63 19.50
C ALA A 461 30.05 2.40 19.28
N THR A 462 30.10 1.88 18.06
CA THR A 462 30.95 0.73 17.69
C THR A 462 32.25 1.12 17.00
N ARG A 463 32.59 2.41 16.96
CA ARG A 463 33.75 2.92 16.25
C ARG A 463 35.05 2.48 16.93
N THR A 464 35.81 1.60 16.27
CA THR A 464 37.11 1.10 16.75
C THR A 464 38.32 1.80 16.10
N GLY A 465 38.11 2.71 15.14
CA GLY A 465 39.14 3.48 14.44
C GLY A 465 38.56 4.60 13.55
N PRO A 466 39.38 5.33 12.79
CA PRO A 466 38.86 6.28 11.81
C PRO A 466 38.24 5.51 10.63
N ASP A 467 36.92 5.66 10.42
CA ASP A 467 36.24 5.25 9.18
C ASP A 467 36.61 6.24 8.06
N ASP A 468 37.91 6.29 7.72
CA ASP A 468 38.48 7.23 6.75
C ASP A 468 38.08 6.80 5.33
N PRO A 469 37.41 7.66 4.53
CA PRO A 469 37.19 7.44 3.11
C PRO A 469 38.47 7.06 2.34
N ALA A 470 39.65 7.51 2.80
CA ALA A 470 40.93 7.16 2.21
C ALA A 470 41.35 5.69 2.45
N ALA A 471 40.77 5.02 3.44
CA ALA A 471 40.98 3.60 3.73
C ALA A 471 40.17 2.67 2.82
N LEU A 472 39.24 3.21 2.02
CA LEU A 472 38.59 2.42 0.99
C LEU A 472 39.64 1.92 -0.01
N PRO A 473 39.54 0.66 -0.47
CA PRO A 473 40.41 0.17 -1.53
C PRO A 473 40.19 1.03 -2.78
N ARG A 474 41.10 1.98 -3.01
CA ARG A 474 41.11 2.83 -4.19
C ARG A 474 41.40 1.93 -5.38
N ARG A 475 40.34 1.50 -6.08
CA ARG A 475 40.48 0.85 -7.39
C ARG A 475 40.94 1.90 -8.40
N GLY A 476 42.26 2.14 -8.43
CA GLY A 476 42.90 2.91 -9.47
C GLY A 476 42.67 2.22 -10.83
N GLY A 477 42.06 2.96 -11.75
CA GLY A 477 42.16 2.72 -13.19
C GLY A 477 41.53 1.42 -13.71
N ARG A 478 40.29 1.51 -14.19
CA ARG A 478 39.64 0.69 -15.22
C ARG A 478 39.88 -0.85 -15.24
N THR A 479 38.73 -1.53 -15.20
CA THR A 479 38.37 -2.86 -15.74
C THR A 479 38.78 -4.13 -14.98
N TYR A 480 37.71 -4.85 -14.61
CA TYR A 480 37.56 -6.28 -14.34
C TYR A 480 38.81 -7.17 -14.36
N ARG A 481 38.98 -7.92 -13.25
CA ARG A 481 38.94 -9.38 -13.34
C ARG A 481 38.47 -9.98 -12.02
N ARG A 482 37.46 -10.86 -12.13
CA ARG A 482 37.17 -11.89 -11.14
C ARG A 482 38.33 -12.89 -11.18
N LEU A 483 38.74 -13.35 -10.01
CA LEU A 483 39.01 -14.77 -9.76
C LEU A 483 38.33 -15.10 -8.45
#